data_AF-A0A938QT87-F1
#
_entry.id   AF-A0A938QT87-F1
#
_cell.length_a   1.000
_cell.length_b   1.000
_cell.length_c   1.000
_cell.angle_alpha   90.00
_cell.angle_beta   90.00
_cell.angle_gamma   90.00
#
_symmetry.space_group_name_H-M   'P 1'
#
loop_
_entity.id
_entity.type
_entity.pdbx_description
1 polymer ?
#
loop_
_entity_poly.entity_id
_entity_poly.type
_entity_poly.pdbx_seq_one_letter_code
_entity_poly.pdbx_strand_id
1 'polypeptide(L)'
;MTLRACSRRLVVLTAVVVVAVVFAGACGPVDGRAAGEALFHDPRVSRSPFNSVTCATCHDDGTADPAATLPGASLVDVVFRPSWWGGQAGSLKQAVDACFVHFLREQPLAADDPRGRALYEYLLSISRREATPPAPLTIVENVTTVGAGDPRRGSAIWDRACASCHGAPRTGQGRSDERASIVPAASAGFAAETGFPVELVIVEKVRHGGFFGVGGVMPPFSVEALSDDDLRDLLGFVLAEP
;
A
#
# COMPACT_ATOMS: atom_id res chain seq x y z
N MET A 1 64.53 26.61 -72.04
CA MET A 1 65.45 25.74 -71.27
C MET A 1 65.15 25.90 -69.79
N THR A 2 65.23 24.81 -69.03
CA THR A 2 65.11 24.66 -67.55
C THR A 2 63.74 24.83 -66.88
N LEU A 3 63.19 23.67 -66.50
CA LEU A 3 62.18 23.39 -65.47
C LEU A 3 62.60 23.89 -64.08
N ARG A 4 61.61 24.19 -63.22
CA ARG A 4 61.51 23.58 -61.87
C ARG A 4 60.10 23.68 -61.29
N ALA A 5 59.70 22.57 -60.67
CA ALA A 5 58.38 22.24 -60.18
C ALA A 5 58.23 22.49 -58.66
N CYS A 6 57.01 22.24 -58.18
CA CYS A 6 56.65 21.77 -56.84
C CYS A 6 56.36 22.84 -55.76
N SER A 7 55.09 23.07 -55.46
CA SER A 7 54.39 22.31 -54.40
C SER A 7 52.98 22.90 -54.17
N ARG A 8 51.96 22.08 -54.42
CA ARG A 8 50.57 22.33 -54.01
C ARG A 8 50.48 22.04 -52.52
N ARG A 9 50.10 23.02 -51.71
CA ARG A 9 49.49 22.78 -50.40
C ARG A 9 47.98 22.88 -50.57
N LEU A 10 47.33 21.74 -50.77
CA LEU A 10 45.89 21.61 -50.58
C LEU A 10 45.63 21.73 -49.07
N VAL A 11 45.10 22.88 -48.64
CA VAL A 11 44.46 22.98 -47.32
C VAL A 11 43.03 22.47 -47.54
N VAL A 12 42.79 21.22 -47.19
CA VAL A 12 41.44 20.67 -47.08
C VAL A 12 40.80 21.33 -45.85
N LEU A 13 39.94 22.33 -46.09
CA LEU A 13 39.03 22.86 -45.09
C LEU A 13 37.97 21.79 -44.83
N THR A 14 38.22 20.92 -43.87
CA THR A 14 37.24 20.00 -43.33
C THR A 14 36.19 20.84 -42.59
N ALA A 15 35.06 21.12 -43.25
CA ALA A 15 33.91 21.72 -42.62
C ALA A 15 33.34 20.73 -41.59
N VAL A 16 33.72 20.89 -40.33
CA VAL A 16 33.08 20.22 -39.20
C VAL A 16 31.73 20.88 -39.00
N VAL A 17 30.69 20.31 -39.59
CA VAL A 17 29.30 20.62 -39.24
C VAL A 17 29.07 20.01 -37.86
N VAL A 18 29.24 20.82 -36.81
CA VAL A 18 28.75 20.50 -35.47
C VAL A 18 27.23 20.55 -35.54
N VAL A 19 26.60 19.38 -35.71
CA VAL A 19 25.17 19.23 -35.45
C VAL A 19 25.00 19.37 -33.94
N ALA A 20 24.73 20.60 -33.50
CA ALA A 20 24.24 20.86 -32.16
C ALA A 20 22.83 20.26 -32.06
N VAL A 21 22.75 18.98 -31.70
CA VAL A 21 21.51 18.38 -31.22
C VAL A 21 21.19 19.06 -29.90
N VAL A 22 20.38 20.11 -29.97
CA VAL A 22 19.71 20.68 -28.80
C VAL A 22 18.75 19.60 -28.32
N PHE A 23 19.19 18.76 -27.39
CA PHE A 23 18.30 18.06 -26.50
C PHE A 23 17.60 19.12 -25.65
N ALA A 24 16.53 19.71 -26.18
CA ALA A 24 15.49 20.30 -25.37
C ALA A 24 14.88 19.14 -24.58
N GLY A 25 15.51 18.83 -23.44
CA GLY A 25 14.98 17.89 -22.47
C GLY A 25 13.57 18.32 -22.14
N ALA A 26 12.65 17.36 -22.17
CA ALA A 26 11.26 17.50 -21.75
C ALA A 26 11.16 17.72 -20.23
N CYS A 27 11.87 18.73 -19.71
CA CYS A 27 11.77 19.21 -18.34
C CYS A 27 10.62 20.23 -18.26
N GLY A 28 9.41 19.78 -18.57
CA GLY A 28 8.20 20.47 -18.11
C GLY A 28 8.06 20.26 -16.59
N PRO A 29 7.43 21.18 -15.85
CA PRO A 29 7.08 20.91 -14.46
C PRO A 29 6.23 19.63 -14.41
N VAL A 30 6.71 18.63 -13.68
CA VAL A 30 5.93 17.42 -13.40
C VAL A 30 4.74 17.87 -12.56
N ASP A 31 3.52 17.60 -13.04
CA ASP A 31 2.32 17.83 -12.26
C ASP A 31 2.37 16.93 -11.02
N GLY A 32 2.63 17.52 -9.85
CA GLY A 32 2.84 16.77 -8.62
C GLY A 32 1.58 16.05 -8.15
N ARG A 33 0.38 16.51 -8.56
CA ARG A 33 -0.87 15.75 -8.39
C ARG A 33 -0.80 14.43 -9.16
N ALA A 34 -0.57 14.49 -10.48
CA ALA A 34 -0.53 13.29 -11.31
C ALA A 34 0.61 12.33 -10.89
N ALA A 35 1.75 12.88 -10.48
CA ALA A 35 2.84 12.08 -9.91
C ALA A 35 2.44 11.41 -8.59
N GLY A 36 1.72 12.11 -7.72
CA GLY A 36 1.23 11.57 -6.45
C GLY A 36 0.18 10.47 -6.65
N GLU A 37 -0.72 10.63 -7.61
CA GLU A 37 -1.71 9.62 -7.99
C GLU A 37 -1.03 8.36 -8.50
N ALA A 38 -0.04 8.50 -9.39
CA ALA A 38 0.74 7.37 -9.87
C ALA A 38 1.45 6.64 -8.72
N LEU A 39 2.06 7.36 -7.78
CA LEU A 39 2.70 6.76 -6.60
C LEU A 39 1.69 6.05 -5.68
N PHE A 40 0.48 6.58 -5.52
CA PHE A 40 -0.56 6.00 -4.68
C PHE A 40 -0.95 4.58 -5.11
N HIS A 41 -0.96 4.35 -6.43
CA HIS A 41 -1.39 3.11 -7.08
C HIS A 41 -0.23 2.20 -7.54
N ASP A 42 1.02 2.55 -7.23
CA ASP A 42 2.20 1.83 -7.74
C ASP A 42 3.07 1.31 -6.57
N PRO A 43 3.38 0.00 -6.51
CA PRO A 43 4.20 -0.55 -5.43
C PRO A 43 5.63 0.00 -5.42
N ARG A 44 6.10 0.61 -6.52
CA ARG A 44 7.40 1.27 -6.62
C ARG A 44 7.48 2.60 -5.87
N VAL A 45 6.39 3.02 -5.22
CA VAL A 45 6.41 4.12 -4.24
C VAL A 45 7.44 3.86 -3.13
N SER A 46 7.60 2.58 -2.75
CA SER A 46 8.72 2.09 -1.94
C SER A 46 9.81 1.52 -2.83
N ARG A 47 11.06 1.79 -2.44
CA ARG A 47 12.26 1.25 -3.10
C ARG A 47 12.65 -0.12 -2.55
N SER A 48 11.93 -0.60 -1.54
CA SER A 48 12.16 -1.91 -0.95
C SER A 48 11.81 -3.02 -1.95
N PRO A 49 12.74 -3.95 -2.26
CA PRO A 49 12.44 -5.08 -3.15
C PRO A 49 11.48 -6.09 -2.51
N PHE A 50 11.12 -5.88 -1.25
CA PHE A 50 10.19 -6.71 -0.50
C PHE A 50 8.78 -6.10 -0.41
N ASN A 51 8.55 -4.91 -0.99
CA ASN A 51 7.23 -4.31 -1.07
C ASN A 51 6.45 -4.90 -2.25
N SER A 52 5.18 -5.23 -2.00
CA SER A 52 4.24 -5.69 -3.02
C SER A 52 2.86 -5.05 -2.87
N VAL A 53 2.71 -4.08 -1.97
CA VAL A 53 1.46 -3.36 -1.76
C VAL A 53 1.60 -1.90 -2.15
N THR A 54 0.45 -1.27 -2.39
CA THR A 54 0.30 0.16 -2.72
C THR A 54 -0.51 0.83 -1.61
N CYS A 55 -0.63 2.16 -1.66
CA CYS A 55 -1.55 2.85 -0.76
C CYS A 55 -2.99 2.37 -0.99
N ALA A 56 -3.37 2.22 -2.27
CA ALA A 56 -4.68 1.74 -2.70
C ALA A 56 -5.00 0.29 -2.30
N THR A 57 -3.99 -0.49 -1.91
CA THR A 57 -4.23 -1.85 -1.38
C THR A 57 -5.01 -1.80 -0.06
N CYS A 58 -4.80 -0.75 0.74
CA CYS A 58 -5.38 -0.62 2.08
C CYS A 58 -6.32 0.56 2.23
N HIS A 59 -6.26 1.54 1.34
CA HIS A 59 -6.99 2.79 1.46
C HIS A 59 -7.76 3.11 0.20
N ASP A 60 -9.00 3.52 0.36
CA ASP A 60 -9.81 4.07 -0.73
C ASP A 60 -9.47 5.54 -0.97
N ASP A 61 -9.27 5.94 -2.23
CA ASP A 61 -9.09 7.32 -2.69
C ASP A 61 -10.36 7.91 -3.32
N GLY A 62 -11.49 7.21 -3.20
CA GLY A 62 -12.77 7.52 -3.83
C GLY A 62 -13.05 6.70 -5.10
N THR A 63 -12.16 5.76 -5.46
CA THR A 63 -12.27 4.92 -6.65
C THR A 63 -12.37 3.42 -6.35
N ALA A 64 -12.23 3.00 -5.09
CA ALA A 64 -12.35 1.59 -4.72
C ALA A 64 -13.76 1.05 -4.99
N ASP A 65 -13.86 -0.27 -5.17
CA ASP A 65 -15.15 -0.95 -5.23
C ASP A 65 -15.94 -0.65 -3.94
N PRO A 66 -17.17 -0.08 -4.01
CA PRO A 66 -17.98 0.20 -2.83
C PRO A 66 -18.31 -1.03 -1.98
N ALA A 67 -18.21 -2.24 -2.55
CA ALA A 67 -18.38 -3.48 -1.81
C ALA A 67 -17.12 -3.89 -1.01
N ALA A 68 -15.94 -3.36 -1.35
CA ALA A 68 -14.68 -3.72 -0.71
C ALA A 68 -14.66 -3.26 0.75
N THR A 69 -14.13 -4.12 1.61
CA THR A 69 -13.86 -3.78 3.01
C THR A 69 -12.35 -3.62 3.17
N LEU A 70 -11.89 -2.37 3.21
CA LEU A 70 -10.48 -2.05 3.33
C LEU A 70 -10.07 -1.85 4.80
N PRO A 71 -8.85 -2.27 5.18
CA PRO A 71 -8.36 -2.13 6.56
C PRO A 71 -8.05 -0.69 6.94
N GLY A 72 -7.66 0.14 5.98
CA GLY A 72 -7.43 1.56 6.17
C GLY A 72 -8.69 2.37 5.86
N ALA A 73 -8.93 3.41 6.66
CA ALA A 73 -9.99 4.37 6.35
C ALA A 73 -9.76 5.01 4.97
N SER A 74 -10.84 5.40 4.28
CA SER A 74 -10.75 6.20 3.05
C SER A 74 -9.84 7.41 3.26
N LEU A 75 -9.13 7.83 2.23
CA LEU A 75 -8.23 8.99 2.21
C LEU A 75 -8.83 10.20 1.50
N VAL A 76 -10.08 10.10 1.05
CA VAL A 76 -10.88 11.28 0.67
C VAL A 76 -10.93 12.25 1.86
N ASP A 77 -10.66 13.52 1.58
CA ASP A 77 -10.59 14.60 2.57
C ASP A 77 -9.51 14.46 3.66
N VAL A 78 -8.55 13.55 3.51
CA VAL A 78 -7.56 13.26 4.55
C VAL A 78 -6.71 14.48 4.94
N VAL A 79 -6.47 15.42 4.02
CA VAL A 79 -5.61 16.58 4.28
C VAL A 79 -6.20 17.52 5.33
N PHE A 80 -7.53 17.60 5.42
CA PHE A 80 -8.22 18.53 6.33
C PHE A 80 -8.77 17.86 7.59
N ARG A 81 -8.47 16.57 7.81
CA ARG A 81 -8.85 15.89 9.06
C ARG A 81 -8.12 16.51 10.25
N PRO A 82 -8.76 16.57 11.42
CA PRO A 82 -8.14 17.13 12.63
C PRO A 82 -7.05 16.21 13.23
N SER A 83 -7.04 14.92 12.87
CA SER A 83 -6.05 13.95 13.32
C SER A 83 -5.91 12.79 12.35
N TRP A 84 -4.77 12.10 12.39
CA TRP A 84 -4.47 10.95 11.54
C TRP A 84 -4.12 9.72 12.38
N TRP A 85 -4.23 8.54 11.79
CA TRP A 85 -3.91 7.26 12.44
C TRP A 85 -4.63 7.06 13.78
N GLY A 86 -5.95 7.28 13.81
CA GLY A 86 -6.74 7.16 15.04
C GLY A 86 -6.35 8.15 16.14
N GLY A 87 -5.73 9.28 15.79
CA GLY A 87 -5.23 10.27 16.76
C GLY A 87 -3.78 10.06 17.19
N GLN A 88 -3.11 8.99 16.73
CA GLN A 88 -1.72 8.68 17.10
C GLN A 88 -0.68 9.48 16.30
N ALA A 89 -1.07 10.06 15.16
CA ALA A 89 -0.19 10.89 14.34
C ALA A 89 -0.59 12.37 14.43
N GLY A 90 0.36 13.21 14.83
CA GLY A 90 0.22 14.67 14.94
C GLY A 90 0.31 15.41 13.61
N SER A 91 0.63 14.71 12.52
CA SER A 91 0.62 15.28 11.16
C SER A 91 0.30 14.22 10.12
N LEU A 92 -0.24 14.63 8.96
CA LEU A 92 -0.42 13.75 7.81
C LEU A 92 0.90 13.10 7.38
N LYS A 93 2.01 13.85 7.39
CA LYS A 93 3.33 13.30 7.06
C LYS A 93 3.70 12.14 7.99
N GLN A 94 3.49 12.29 9.29
CA GLN A 94 3.78 11.22 10.26
C GLN A 94 2.94 9.97 10.00
N ALA A 95 1.67 10.12 9.61
CA ALA A 95 0.83 8.98 9.22
C ALA A 95 1.31 8.31 7.92
N VAL A 96 1.74 9.10 6.93
CA VAL A 96 2.35 8.56 5.70
C VAL A 96 3.64 7.82 6.03
N ASP A 97 4.53 8.41 6.83
CA ASP A 97 5.78 7.77 7.25
C ASP A 97 5.52 6.44 7.99
N ALA A 98 4.49 6.37 8.84
CA ALA A 98 4.09 5.13 9.49
C ALA A 98 3.70 4.03 8.49
N CYS A 99 2.97 4.37 7.42
CA CYS A 99 2.67 3.44 6.34
C CYS A 99 3.94 2.96 5.62
N PHE A 100 4.86 3.88 5.31
CA PHE A 100 6.15 3.53 4.68
C PHE A 100 6.95 2.52 5.52
N VAL A 101 7.00 2.73 6.83
CA VAL A 101 7.74 1.88 7.76
C VAL A 101 7.07 0.53 7.97
N HIS A 102 5.78 0.52 8.31
CA HIS A 102 5.12 -0.69 8.78
C HIS A 102 4.63 -1.58 7.64
N PHE A 103 4.28 -1.01 6.48
CA PHE A 103 3.61 -1.76 5.41
C PHE A 103 4.40 -1.74 4.10
N LEU A 104 5.06 -0.63 3.77
CA LEU A 104 5.84 -0.53 2.53
C LEU A 104 7.33 -0.92 2.70
N ARG A 105 7.74 -1.34 3.90
CA ARG A 105 9.08 -1.86 4.23
C ARG A 105 10.22 -0.90 3.84
N GLU A 106 10.00 0.40 4.03
CA GLU A 106 10.94 1.49 3.76
C GLU A 106 11.24 2.26 5.05
N GLN A 107 12.28 3.08 5.06
CA GLN A 107 12.44 4.13 6.07
C GLN A 107 11.40 5.26 5.87
N PRO A 108 11.17 6.11 6.89
CA PRO A 108 10.38 7.33 6.73
C PRO A 108 10.88 8.18 5.56
N LEU A 109 9.96 8.90 4.91
CA LEU A 109 10.34 9.82 3.84
C LEU A 109 11.17 10.97 4.43
N ALA A 110 12.26 11.34 3.74
CA ALA A 110 12.98 12.56 4.07
C ALA A 110 12.06 13.78 3.94
N ALA A 111 12.34 14.85 4.69
CA ALA A 111 11.50 16.05 4.71
C ALA A 111 11.36 16.71 3.32
N ASP A 112 12.38 16.58 2.48
CA ASP A 112 12.47 17.10 1.12
C ASP A 112 12.29 16.01 0.04
N ASP A 113 11.86 14.79 0.41
CA ASP A 113 11.63 13.73 -0.57
C ASP A 113 10.51 14.13 -1.54
N PRO A 114 10.77 14.17 -2.87
CA PRO A 114 9.77 14.58 -3.85
C PRO A 114 8.52 13.67 -3.85
N ARG A 115 8.64 12.41 -3.42
CA ARG A 115 7.50 11.50 -3.27
C ARG A 115 6.52 12.02 -2.23
N GLY A 116 7.03 12.52 -1.09
CA GLY A 116 6.20 13.05 -0.02
C GLY A 116 5.41 14.27 -0.46
N ARG A 117 6.06 15.16 -1.24
CA ARG A 117 5.39 16.32 -1.82
C ARG A 117 4.31 15.92 -2.83
N ALA A 118 4.62 15.02 -3.75
CA ALA A 118 3.67 14.56 -4.77
C ALA A 118 2.46 13.86 -4.13
N LEU A 119 2.68 12.96 -3.18
CA LEU A 119 1.59 12.31 -2.42
C LEU A 119 0.70 13.34 -1.72
N TYR A 120 1.29 14.35 -1.07
CA TYR A 120 0.50 15.41 -0.45
C TYR A 120 -0.35 16.19 -1.47
N GLU A 121 0.20 16.55 -2.62
CA GLU A 121 -0.54 17.25 -3.67
C GLU A 121 -1.71 16.42 -4.22
N TYR A 122 -1.51 15.12 -4.39
CA TYR A 122 -2.58 14.21 -4.78
C TYR A 122 -3.66 14.10 -3.70
N LEU A 123 -3.29 13.84 -2.44
CA LEU A 123 -4.23 13.76 -1.33
C LEU A 123 -5.01 15.07 -1.14
N LEU A 124 -4.36 16.21 -1.35
CA LEU A 124 -5.01 17.52 -1.34
C LEU A 124 -6.04 17.64 -2.48
N SER A 125 -5.75 17.07 -3.64
CA SER A 125 -6.65 17.12 -4.80
C SER A 125 -7.94 16.31 -4.63
N ILE A 126 -7.92 15.27 -3.78
CA ILE A 126 -9.09 14.48 -3.37
C ILE A 126 -9.65 14.95 -2.01
N SER A 127 -9.25 16.14 -1.55
CA SER A 127 -9.71 16.70 -0.28
C SER A 127 -10.45 18.02 -0.45
N ARG A 128 -11.59 18.14 0.23
CA ARG A 128 -12.39 19.35 0.36
C ARG A 128 -12.15 19.98 1.73
N ARG A 129 -12.10 21.31 1.77
CA ARG A 129 -11.90 22.09 2.99
C ARG A 129 -13.18 22.22 3.82
N GLU A 130 -13.93 21.13 3.90
CA GLU A 130 -15.08 21.01 4.80
C GLU A 130 -14.61 20.37 6.11
N ALA A 131 -15.42 20.49 7.17
CA ALA A 131 -15.08 19.86 8.44
C ALA A 131 -15.25 18.33 8.30
N THR A 132 -14.19 17.64 7.92
CA THR A 132 -14.16 16.18 7.86
C THR A 132 -13.88 15.63 9.26
N PRO A 133 -14.73 14.76 9.80
CA PRO A 133 -14.48 14.16 11.11
C PRO A 133 -13.21 13.30 11.09
N PRO A 134 -12.56 13.08 12.24
CA PRO A 134 -11.52 12.08 12.35
C PRO A 134 -12.04 10.71 11.91
N ALA A 135 -11.21 9.94 11.22
CA ALA A 135 -11.52 8.53 10.97
C ALA A 135 -11.32 7.74 12.28
N PRO A 136 -12.35 7.05 12.78
CA PRO A 136 -12.21 6.20 13.95
C PRO A 136 -11.28 5.02 13.64
N LEU A 137 -10.54 4.59 14.66
CA LEU A 137 -9.65 3.43 14.59
C LEU A 137 -9.62 2.80 15.98
N THR A 138 -10.63 1.99 16.29
CA THR A 138 -10.65 1.26 17.56
C THR A 138 -9.80 0.00 17.44
N ILE A 139 -8.67 -0.01 18.16
CA ILE A 139 -7.80 -1.17 18.29
C ILE A 139 -8.22 -1.95 19.53
N VAL A 140 -8.56 -3.22 19.35
CA VAL A 140 -8.93 -4.12 20.45
C VAL A 140 -7.65 -4.67 21.07
N GLU A 141 -7.21 -4.12 22.21
CA GLU A 141 -5.94 -4.54 22.84
C GLU A 141 -5.96 -6.01 23.32
N ASN A 142 -7.07 -6.44 23.90
CA ASN A 142 -7.24 -7.82 24.39
C ASN A 142 -8.30 -8.51 23.56
N VAL A 143 -7.88 -9.41 22.67
CA VAL A 143 -8.81 -10.17 21.85
C VAL A 143 -9.22 -11.46 22.55
N THR A 144 -10.44 -11.90 22.23
CA THR A 144 -10.98 -13.18 22.67
C THR A 144 -11.49 -13.95 21.45
N THR A 145 -11.83 -15.22 21.64
CA THR A 145 -12.64 -15.93 20.65
C THR A 145 -13.97 -15.21 20.46
N VAL A 146 -14.47 -15.22 19.24
CA VAL A 146 -15.72 -14.54 18.85
C VAL A 146 -16.87 -15.52 18.67
N GLY A 147 -16.61 -16.83 18.72
CA GLY A 147 -17.61 -17.89 18.70
C GLY A 147 -17.96 -18.39 17.28
N ALA A 148 -19.01 -19.21 17.17
CA ALA A 148 -19.42 -19.80 15.90
C ALA A 148 -20.17 -18.81 15.00
N GLY A 149 -19.75 -18.68 13.73
CA GLY A 149 -20.40 -17.81 12.75
C GLY A 149 -21.04 -18.56 11.58
N ASP A 150 -21.75 -17.80 10.71
CA ASP A 150 -22.39 -18.32 9.50
C ASP A 150 -21.37 -18.40 8.33
N PRO A 151 -21.00 -19.60 7.86
CA PRO A 151 -20.02 -19.77 6.79
C PRO A 151 -20.46 -19.17 5.45
N ARG A 152 -21.77 -19.05 5.18
CA ARG A 152 -22.25 -18.41 3.95
C ARG A 152 -22.00 -16.91 3.96
N ARG A 153 -22.21 -16.26 5.11
CA ARG A 153 -21.88 -14.84 5.29
C ARG A 153 -20.37 -14.64 5.29
N GLY A 154 -19.63 -15.53 5.96
CA GLY A 154 -18.18 -15.52 6.01
C GLY A 154 -17.52 -15.59 4.63
N SER A 155 -18.06 -16.36 3.69
CA SER A 155 -17.55 -16.41 2.31
C SER A 155 -17.62 -15.03 1.63
N ALA A 156 -18.74 -14.32 1.78
CA ALA A 156 -18.89 -12.98 1.20
C ALA A 156 -17.94 -11.97 1.85
N ILE A 157 -17.65 -12.13 3.14
CA ILE A 157 -16.68 -11.31 3.87
C ILE A 157 -15.26 -11.59 3.37
N TRP A 158 -14.89 -12.86 3.19
CA TRP A 158 -13.62 -13.24 2.60
C TRP A 158 -13.40 -12.56 1.25
N ASP A 159 -14.40 -12.63 0.36
CA ASP A 159 -14.30 -12.08 -0.99
C ASP A 159 -14.06 -10.57 -0.98
N ARG A 160 -14.76 -9.83 -0.11
CA ARG A 160 -14.67 -8.36 -0.07
C ARG A 160 -13.52 -7.79 0.77
N ALA A 161 -13.00 -8.55 1.73
CA ALA A 161 -12.03 -8.06 2.72
C ALA A 161 -10.66 -8.75 2.66
N CYS A 162 -10.59 -10.00 2.20
CA CYS A 162 -9.41 -10.84 2.38
C CYS A 162 -8.82 -11.32 1.05
N ALA A 163 -9.68 -11.67 0.08
CA ALA A 163 -9.30 -12.36 -1.15
C ALA A 163 -8.34 -11.55 -2.04
N SER A 164 -8.44 -10.21 -2.01
CA SER A 164 -7.53 -9.34 -2.78
C SER A 164 -6.06 -9.49 -2.38
N CYS A 165 -5.78 -9.87 -1.13
CA CYS A 165 -4.43 -10.14 -0.66
C CYS A 165 -4.14 -11.64 -0.58
N HIS A 166 -5.05 -12.41 0.03
CA HIS A 166 -4.83 -13.82 0.36
C HIS A 166 -5.23 -14.80 -0.75
N GLY A 167 -5.94 -14.36 -1.79
CA GLY A 167 -6.45 -15.22 -2.86
C GLY A 167 -7.61 -16.11 -2.40
N ALA A 168 -7.81 -17.24 -3.09
CA ALA A 168 -8.78 -18.24 -2.70
C ALA A 168 -8.40 -18.90 -1.36
N PRO A 169 -9.37 -19.16 -0.47
CA PRO A 169 -9.08 -19.77 0.83
C PRO A 169 -8.51 -21.18 0.63
N ARG A 170 -7.66 -21.62 1.57
CA ARG A 170 -6.92 -22.90 1.62
C ARG A 170 -5.89 -23.13 0.51
N THR A 171 -6.04 -22.52 -0.66
CA THR A 171 -5.12 -22.70 -1.79
C THR A 171 -4.19 -21.50 -1.99
N GLY A 172 -4.63 -20.30 -1.63
CA GLY A 172 -3.94 -19.05 -1.93
C GLY A 172 -3.94 -18.70 -3.43
N GLN A 173 -4.76 -19.40 -4.24
CA GLN A 173 -4.81 -19.14 -5.68
C GLN A 173 -5.28 -17.70 -5.94
N GLY A 174 -4.50 -16.91 -6.66
CA GLY A 174 -4.79 -15.50 -6.91
C GLY A 174 -4.34 -14.54 -5.81
N ARG A 175 -3.53 -14.98 -4.84
CA ARG A 175 -2.91 -14.09 -3.84
C ARG A 175 -2.05 -13.00 -4.50
N SER A 176 -1.99 -11.83 -3.87
CA SER A 176 -1.27 -10.67 -4.39
C SER A 176 0.25 -10.81 -4.30
N ASP A 177 0.75 -11.59 -3.35
CA ASP A 177 2.18 -11.84 -3.13
C ASP A 177 2.40 -13.25 -2.57
N GLU A 178 3.58 -13.82 -2.83
CA GLU A 178 3.94 -15.15 -2.33
C GLU A 178 4.05 -15.26 -0.80
N ARG A 179 4.21 -14.12 -0.12
CA ARG A 179 4.27 -14.02 1.34
C ARG A 179 2.90 -13.82 1.97
N ALA A 180 1.86 -13.54 1.18
CA ALA A 180 0.49 -13.55 1.69
C ALA A 180 0.16 -14.99 2.13
N SER A 181 -0.25 -15.11 3.39
CA SER A 181 -0.46 -16.41 4.02
C SER A 181 -1.63 -17.15 3.39
N ILE A 182 -1.50 -18.47 3.26
CA ILE A 182 -2.60 -19.35 2.88
C ILE A 182 -3.43 -19.63 4.14
N VAL A 183 -4.67 -19.11 4.17
CA VAL A 183 -5.57 -19.23 5.34
C VAL A 183 -6.55 -20.38 5.13
N PRO A 184 -6.81 -21.24 6.14
CA PRO A 184 -6.32 -21.17 7.52
C PRO A 184 -5.00 -21.92 7.76
N ALA A 185 -4.41 -22.57 6.76
CA ALA A 185 -3.27 -23.48 6.94
C ALA A 185 -2.09 -22.84 7.70
N ALA A 186 -1.74 -21.59 7.39
CA ALA A 186 -0.68 -20.87 8.10
C ALA A 186 -1.01 -20.63 9.58
N SER A 187 -2.24 -20.23 9.88
CA SER A 187 -2.71 -20.02 11.26
C SER A 187 -2.77 -21.34 12.04
N ALA A 188 -3.19 -22.42 11.38
CA ALA A 188 -3.21 -23.76 11.96
C ALA A 188 -1.80 -24.27 12.29
N GLY A 189 -0.82 -24.02 11.42
CA GLY A 189 0.58 -24.34 11.68
C GLY A 189 1.11 -23.62 12.92
N PHE A 190 0.91 -22.30 13.00
CA PHE A 190 1.32 -21.52 14.17
C PHE A 190 0.61 -21.96 15.45
N ALA A 191 -0.69 -22.25 15.37
CA ALA A 191 -1.49 -22.80 16.48
C ALA A 191 -0.91 -24.13 16.99
N ALA A 192 -0.52 -25.03 16.09
CA ALA A 192 0.09 -26.31 16.45
C ALA A 192 1.45 -26.15 17.14
N GLU A 193 2.26 -25.16 16.74
CA GLU A 193 3.57 -24.87 17.34
C GLU A 193 3.48 -24.23 18.73
N THR A 194 2.45 -23.40 18.95
CA THR A 194 2.33 -22.57 20.16
C THR A 194 1.32 -23.09 21.17
N GLY A 195 0.40 -23.96 20.76
CA GLY A 195 -0.71 -24.46 21.57
C GLY A 195 -1.89 -23.48 21.69
N PHE A 196 -1.87 -22.34 20.98
CA PHE A 196 -3.02 -21.44 20.94
C PHE A 196 -4.14 -21.98 20.05
N PRO A 197 -5.42 -21.68 20.35
CA PRO A 197 -6.52 -22.00 19.43
C PRO A 197 -6.36 -21.30 18.08
N VAL A 198 -6.58 -22.02 16.97
CA VAL A 198 -6.46 -21.45 15.61
C VAL A 198 -7.39 -20.26 15.39
N GLU A 199 -8.60 -20.27 15.97
CA GLU A 199 -9.53 -19.15 15.95
C GLU A 199 -8.88 -17.90 16.54
N LEU A 200 -8.28 -18.01 17.73
CA LEU A 200 -7.62 -16.90 18.40
C LEU A 200 -6.45 -16.36 17.56
N VAL A 201 -5.63 -17.25 16.97
CA VAL A 201 -4.53 -16.83 16.08
C VAL A 201 -5.04 -15.99 14.91
N ILE A 202 -6.19 -16.35 14.32
CA ILE A 202 -6.78 -15.56 13.23
C ILE A 202 -7.33 -14.23 13.74
N VAL A 203 -8.03 -14.21 14.88
CA VAL A 203 -8.55 -12.97 15.49
C VAL A 203 -7.41 -12.00 15.78
N GLU A 204 -6.31 -12.48 16.39
CA GLU A 204 -5.09 -11.70 16.64
C GLU A 204 -4.54 -11.09 15.34
N LYS A 205 -4.40 -11.90 14.29
CA LYS A 205 -3.91 -11.42 12.98
C LYS A 205 -4.81 -10.37 12.37
N VAL A 206 -6.13 -10.53 12.43
CA VAL A 206 -7.08 -9.58 11.88
C VAL A 206 -7.10 -8.28 12.68
N ARG A 207 -7.12 -8.35 14.01
CA ARG A 207 -7.26 -7.17 14.88
C ARG A 207 -5.96 -6.39 15.06
N HIS A 208 -4.82 -7.06 15.07
CA HIS A 208 -3.53 -6.41 15.34
C HIS A 208 -2.62 -6.32 14.13
N GLY A 209 -2.84 -7.12 13.09
CA GLY A 209 -1.97 -7.11 11.92
C GLY A 209 -0.51 -7.44 12.30
N GLY A 210 0.40 -6.51 12.02
CA GLY A 210 1.83 -6.57 12.40
C GLY A 210 2.18 -6.00 13.79
N PHE A 211 1.19 -5.56 14.58
CA PHE A 211 1.40 -4.89 15.87
C PHE A 211 1.26 -5.87 17.06
N PHE A 212 1.50 -5.41 18.29
CA PHE A 212 1.41 -6.23 19.52
C PHE A 212 2.27 -7.51 19.51
N GLY A 213 3.38 -7.49 18.77
CA GLY A 213 4.25 -8.66 18.60
C GLY A 213 3.69 -9.73 17.64
N VAL A 214 2.53 -9.46 17.03
CA VAL A 214 1.95 -10.30 15.98
C VAL A 214 2.75 -10.09 14.70
N GLY A 215 3.45 -11.12 14.22
CA GLY A 215 4.33 -10.99 13.05
C GLY A 215 3.59 -10.78 11.71
N GLY A 216 4.28 -10.19 10.73
CA GLY A 216 3.76 -9.98 9.36
C GLY A 216 3.68 -8.51 8.99
N VAL A 217 3.08 -8.23 7.82
CA VAL A 217 2.82 -6.87 7.31
C VAL A 217 1.33 -6.64 7.01
N MET A 218 0.48 -7.55 7.48
CA MET A 218 -0.97 -7.39 7.37
C MET A 218 -1.38 -6.13 8.17
N PRO A 219 -2.13 -5.20 7.59
CA PRO A 219 -2.69 -4.08 8.34
C PRO A 219 -3.79 -4.58 9.30
N PRO A 220 -3.97 -3.93 10.46
CA PRO A 220 -5.07 -4.27 11.37
C PRO A 220 -6.42 -3.83 10.77
N PHE A 221 -7.44 -4.65 10.96
CA PHE A 221 -8.84 -4.26 10.77
C PHE A 221 -9.42 -3.80 12.12
N SER A 222 -9.74 -2.51 12.22
CA SER A 222 -10.49 -1.99 13.36
C SER A 222 -11.91 -2.53 13.40
N VAL A 223 -12.61 -2.33 14.52
CA VAL A 223 -14.01 -2.76 14.63
C VAL A 223 -14.94 -1.98 13.69
N GLU A 224 -14.55 -0.77 13.30
CA GLU A 224 -15.29 0.05 12.32
C GLU A 224 -15.09 -0.47 10.89
N ALA A 225 -13.92 -1.03 10.58
CA ALA A 225 -13.65 -1.62 9.27
C ALA A 225 -14.24 -3.03 9.15
N LEU A 226 -14.10 -3.85 10.19
CA LEU A 226 -14.65 -5.21 10.23
C LEU A 226 -15.26 -5.46 11.62
N SER A 227 -16.58 -5.56 11.71
CA SER A 227 -17.27 -5.77 12.99
C SER A 227 -16.93 -7.15 13.61
N ASP A 228 -17.20 -7.33 14.90
CA ASP A 228 -17.01 -8.64 15.55
C ASP A 228 -17.96 -9.71 15.01
N ASP A 229 -19.17 -9.33 14.59
CA ASP A 229 -20.11 -10.26 13.95
C ASP A 229 -19.60 -10.69 12.57
N ASP A 230 -19.04 -9.76 11.77
CA ASP A 230 -18.40 -10.09 10.51
C ASP A 230 -17.16 -10.98 10.72
N LEU A 231 -16.34 -10.69 11.73
CA LEU A 231 -15.18 -11.52 12.06
C LEU A 231 -15.61 -12.93 12.50
N ARG A 232 -16.71 -13.05 13.27
CA ARG A 232 -17.29 -14.34 13.65
C ARG A 232 -17.72 -15.14 12.43
N ASP A 233 -18.47 -14.53 11.52
CA ASP A 233 -18.92 -15.17 10.28
C ASP A 233 -17.74 -15.58 9.38
N LEU A 234 -16.73 -14.70 9.24
CA LEU A 234 -15.48 -14.98 8.54
C LEU A 234 -14.79 -16.24 9.11
N LEU A 235 -14.66 -16.34 10.43
CA LEU A 235 -14.11 -17.52 11.10
C LEU A 235 -14.92 -18.78 10.81
N GLY A 236 -16.26 -18.69 10.84
CA GLY A 236 -17.15 -19.77 10.45
C GLY A 236 -16.86 -20.31 9.05
N PHE A 237 -16.51 -19.44 8.10
CA PHE A 237 -16.15 -19.84 6.74
C PHE A 237 -14.72 -20.41 6.62
N VAL A 238 -13.71 -19.72 7.15
CA VAL A 238 -12.31 -20.10 6.94
C VAL A 238 -11.90 -21.33 7.75
N LEU A 239 -12.58 -21.60 8.87
CA LEU A 239 -12.35 -22.78 9.71
C LEU A 239 -13.29 -23.96 9.38
N ALA A 240 -14.27 -23.78 8.50
CA ALA A 240 -15.09 -24.89 8.05
C ALA A 240 -14.24 -25.93 7.30
N GLU A 241 -14.46 -27.20 7.65
CA GLU A 241 -13.95 -28.34 6.88
C GLU A 241 -14.50 -28.26 5.44
N PRO A 242 -13.68 -28.52 4.41
CA PRO A 242 -14.09 -28.46 3.01
C PRO A 242 -15.14 -29.51 2.61
#